data_AF-A0A9E2SBM7-F1
#
_entry.id   AF-A0A9E2SBM7-F1
#
_cell.length_a   1.000
_cell.length_b   1.000
_cell.length_c   1.000
_cell.angle_alpha   90.00
_cell.angle_beta   90.00
_cell.angle_gamma   90.00
#
_symmetry.space_group_name_H-M   'P 1'
#
loop_
_entity.id
_entity.type
_entity.pdbx_description
1 polymer ?
#
loop_
_entity_poly.entity_id
_entity_poly.type
_entity_poly.pdbx_seq_one_letter_code
_entity_poly.pdbx_strand_id
1 'polypeptide(L)'
;MKTISLAILAFILSVASFAQNVLPKSNAFVTDKANVLSRDEIQLLERRLKALNDSTSNQIAVVLIPTLDGQNLEDYANKLFRTWGIGGAGASDSW
;
A
#
# COMPACT_ATOMS: atom_id res chain seq x y z
N MET A 1 -10.62 -8.40 43.59
CA MET A 1 -11.26 -7.51 42.60
C MET A 1 -10.25 -6.62 41.87
N LYS A 2 -9.39 -5.84 42.56
CA LYS A 2 -8.40 -4.93 41.93
C LYS A 2 -7.41 -5.63 40.98
N THR A 3 -6.93 -6.83 41.34
CA THR A 3 -6.00 -7.63 40.53
C THR A 3 -6.63 -8.15 39.23
N ILE A 4 -7.91 -8.51 39.28
CA ILE A 4 -8.68 -8.94 38.11
C ILE A 4 -8.90 -7.76 37.16
N SER A 5 -9.20 -6.57 37.70
CA SER A 5 -9.33 -5.35 36.88
C SER A 5 -8.02 -4.95 36.19
N LEU A 6 -6.86 -5.11 36.84
CA LEU A 6 -5.55 -4.83 36.22
C LEU A 6 -5.23 -5.81 35.09
N ALA A 7 -5.55 -7.11 35.27
CA ALA A 7 -5.31 -8.13 34.26
C ALA A 7 -6.20 -7.92 33.01
N ILE A 8 -7.46 -7.52 33.21
CA ILE A 8 -8.38 -7.19 32.11
C ILE A 8 -7.89 -5.96 31.34
N LEU A 9 -7.42 -4.91 32.03
CA LEU A 9 -6.89 -3.71 31.38
C LEU A 9 -5.61 -4.02 30.58
N ALA A 10 -4.70 -4.84 31.12
CA ALA A 10 -3.49 -5.28 30.42
C ALA A 10 -3.82 -6.16 29.19
N PHE A 11 -4.85 -7.00 29.28
CA PHE A 11 -5.33 -7.79 28.14
C PHE A 11 -5.92 -6.89 27.04
N ILE A 12 -6.70 -5.86 27.40
CA ILE A 12 -7.27 -4.89 26.45
C ILE A 12 -6.19 -4.07 25.76
N LEU A 13 -5.12 -3.66 26.46
CA LEU A 13 -3.99 -2.95 25.85
C LEU A 13 -3.16 -3.83 24.90
N SER A 14 -3.10 -5.15 25.15
CA SER A 14 -2.40 -6.10 24.27
C SER A 14 -3.08 -6.28 22.91
N VAL A 15 -4.41 -6.05 22.83
CA VAL A 15 -5.18 -6.17 21.58
C VAL A 15 -5.07 -4.92 20.69
N ALA A 16 -4.34 -3.88 21.12
CA ALA A 16 -3.95 -2.78 20.25
C ALA A 16 -2.80 -3.21 19.32
N SER A 17 -3.02 -4.32 18.59
CA SER A 17 -2.17 -4.71 17.49
C SER A 17 -2.19 -3.60 16.45
N PHE A 18 -1.01 -3.09 16.11
CA PHE A 18 -0.82 -2.11 15.05
C PHE A 18 -1.21 -2.76 13.71
N ALA A 19 -2.46 -2.59 13.30
CA ALA A 19 -2.83 -2.77 11.91
C ALA A 19 -2.16 -1.64 11.12
N GLN A 20 -0.90 -1.83 10.74
CA GLN A 20 -0.22 -0.85 9.91
C GLN A 20 -0.90 -0.80 8.54
N ASN A 21 -1.43 0.37 8.24
CA ASN A 21 -2.15 0.65 7.00
C ASN A 21 -1.15 0.89 5.87
N VAL A 22 -1.52 0.42 4.68
CA VAL A 22 -0.83 0.80 3.45
C VAL A 22 -1.27 2.19 3.02
N LEU A 23 -0.55 2.79 2.07
CA LEU A 23 -0.96 4.07 1.50
C LEU A 23 -2.42 4.04 1.00
N PRO A 24 -3.19 5.13 1.20
CA PRO A 24 -4.52 5.24 0.62
C PRO A 24 -4.43 5.17 -0.91
N LYS A 25 -5.48 4.65 -1.54
CA LYS A 25 -5.54 4.48 -2.99
C LYS A 25 -5.26 5.80 -3.72
N SER A 26 -4.31 5.74 -4.65
CA SER A 26 -4.02 6.81 -5.60
C SER A 26 -4.73 6.53 -6.93
N ASN A 27 -5.17 7.58 -7.62
CA ASN A 27 -5.68 7.48 -8.99
C ASN A 27 -4.57 7.65 -10.04
N ALA A 28 -3.34 7.94 -9.60
CA ALA A 28 -2.16 8.10 -10.43
C ALA A 28 -1.40 6.76 -10.56
N PHE A 29 -0.73 6.54 -11.69
CA PHE A 29 0.10 5.34 -11.87
C PHE A 29 1.41 5.43 -11.07
N VAL A 30 1.85 6.63 -10.71
CA VAL A 30 3.06 6.93 -9.96
C VAL A 30 2.70 7.65 -8.67
N THR A 31 3.13 7.11 -7.54
CA THR A 31 2.97 7.72 -6.23
C THR A 31 4.31 7.80 -5.53
N ASP A 32 4.94 8.97 -5.58
CA ASP A 32 6.22 9.22 -4.91
C ASP A 32 6.01 9.95 -3.57
N LYS A 33 6.04 9.19 -2.48
CA LYS A 33 6.05 9.70 -1.10
C LYS A 33 7.47 9.87 -0.54
N ALA A 34 8.48 9.36 -1.24
CA ALA A 34 9.88 9.53 -0.86
C ALA A 34 10.48 10.83 -1.42
N ASN A 35 9.79 11.50 -2.36
CA ASN A 35 10.21 12.73 -3.03
C ASN A 35 11.58 12.58 -3.71
N VAL A 36 11.74 11.46 -4.43
CA VAL A 36 12.97 11.07 -5.14
C VAL A 36 12.92 11.50 -6.60
N LEU A 37 11.73 11.55 -7.19
CA LEU A 37 11.52 11.90 -8.59
C LEU A 37 11.17 13.38 -8.74
N SER A 38 11.75 14.01 -9.77
CA SER A 38 11.31 15.32 -10.23
C SER A 38 9.91 15.25 -10.85
N ARG A 39 9.25 16.42 -10.98
CA ARG A 39 7.93 16.50 -11.61
C ARG A 39 7.95 16.01 -13.06
N ASP A 40 9.03 16.27 -13.79
CA ASP A 40 9.14 15.87 -15.20
C ASP A 40 9.32 14.36 -15.34
N GLU A 41 10.06 13.73 -14.41
CA GLU A 41 10.21 12.27 -14.35
C GLU A 41 8.89 11.58 -14.01
N ILE A 42 8.14 12.11 -13.03
CA ILE A 42 6.80 11.61 -12.68
C ILE A 42 5.90 11.69 -13.92
N GLN A 43 5.82 12.84 -14.58
CA GLN A 43 4.97 13.01 -15.76
C GLN A 43 5.39 12.10 -16.92
N LEU A 44 6.69 11.92 -17.15
CA LEU A 44 7.20 11.01 -18.17
C LEU A 44 6.78 9.56 -17.88
N LEU A 45 6.92 9.13 -16.63
CA LEU A 45 6.57 7.77 -16.22
C LEU A 45 5.06 7.54 -16.27
N GLU A 46 4.26 8.49 -15.80
CA GLU A 46 2.79 8.47 -15.94
C GLU A 46 2.34 8.28 -17.39
N ARG A 47 2.91 9.04 -18.33
CA ARG A 47 2.58 8.89 -19.76
C ARG A 47 2.92 7.51 -20.29
N ARG A 48 4.05 6.93 -19.89
CA ARG A 48 4.48 5.59 -20.30
C ARG A 48 3.56 4.51 -19.73
N LEU A 49 3.27 4.57 -18.44
CA LEU A 49 2.39 3.61 -17.76
C LEU A 49 0.97 3.68 -18.29
N LYS A 50 0.46 4.89 -18.55
CA LYS A 50 -0.82 5.08 -19.21
C LYS A 50 -0.84 4.44 -20.61
N ALA A 51 0.18 4.71 -21.45
CA ALA A 51 0.24 4.13 -22.78
C ALA A 51 0.30 2.60 -22.74
N LEU A 52 1.02 2.02 -21.78
CA LEU A 52 1.06 0.57 -21.57
C LEU A 52 -0.32 0.03 -21.17
N ASN A 53 -0.98 0.65 -20.21
CA ASN A 53 -2.34 0.28 -19.79
C ASN A 53 -3.31 0.34 -20.98
N ASP A 54 -3.27 1.41 -21.76
CA ASP A 54 -4.17 1.61 -22.91
C ASP A 54 -3.92 0.59 -24.03
N SER A 55 -2.67 0.14 -24.22
CA SER A 55 -2.28 -0.80 -25.29
C SER A 55 -2.36 -2.28 -24.91
N THR A 56 -2.28 -2.62 -23.63
CA THR A 56 -2.19 -4.01 -23.16
C THR A 56 -3.24 -4.40 -22.14
N SER A 57 -4.01 -3.44 -21.63
CA SER A 57 -4.88 -3.60 -20.45
C SER A 57 -4.15 -4.03 -19.17
N ASN A 58 -2.81 -4.03 -19.16
CA ASN A 58 -2.02 -4.30 -17.96
C ASN A 58 -1.89 -3.03 -17.12
N GLN A 59 -2.37 -3.10 -15.88
CA GLN A 59 -2.24 -2.01 -14.91
C GLN A 59 -0.95 -2.15 -14.10
N ILE A 60 -0.13 -1.12 -14.10
CA ILE A 60 1.11 -1.05 -13.32
C ILE A 60 1.07 0.21 -12.47
N ALA A 61 1.26 0.04 -11.15
CA ALA A 61 1.48 1.14 -10.22
C ALA A 61 2.93 1.15 -9.74
N VAL A 62 3.53 2.33 -9.69
CA VAL A 62 4.87 2.59 -9.17
C VAL A 62 4.75 3.42 -7.91
N VAL A 63 5.19 2.86 -6.77
CA VAL A 63 5.03 3.50 -5.47
C VAL A 63 6.39 3.60 -4.79
N LEU A 64 6.80 4.82 -4.45
CA LEU A 64 8.03 5.09 -3.72
C LEU A 64 7.64 5.59 -2.33
N ILE A 65 8.14 4.91 -1.31
CA ILE A 65 7.95 5.25 0.09
C ILE A 65 9.31 5.32 0.79
N PRO A 66 9.50 6.24 1.74
CA PRO A 66 10.79 6.43 2.39
C PRO A 66 11.20 5.25 3.28
N THR A 67 10.22 4.50 3.80
CA THR A 67 10.41 3.40 4.74
C THR A 67 9.17 2.50 4.74
N LEU A 68 9.36 1.22 5.08
CA LEU A 68 8.29 0.26 5.36
C LEU A 68 7.91 0.22 6.84
N ASP A 69 8.56 1.02 7.69
CA ASP A 69 8.35 1.07 9.14
C ASP A 69 8.44 -0.31 9.81
N GLY A 70 9.39 -1.11 9.37
CA GLY A 70 9.63 -2.47 9.87
C GLY A 70 8.71 -3.55 9.29
N GLN A 71 7.81 -3.20 8.36
CA GLN A 71 6.98 -4.18 7.67
C GLN A 71 7.77 -5.01 6.67
N ASN A 72 7.33 -6.25 6.47
CA ASN A 72 7.82 -7.08 5.38
C ASN A 72 7.39 -6.46 4.02
N LEU A 73 8.34 -6.39 3.08
CA LEU A 73 8.12 -5.78 1.77
C LEU A 73 7.00 -6.47 0.97
N GLU A 74 6.98 -7.81 0.96
CA GLU A 74 6.01 -8.60 0.21
C GLU A 74 4.61 -8.44 0.80
N ASP A 75 4.47 -8.53 2.12
CA ASP A 75 3.19 -8.31 2.81
C ASP A 75 2.64 -6.91 2.53
N TYR A 76 3.51 -5.90 2.58
CA TYR A 76 3.14 -4.52 2.27
C TYR A 76 2.68 -4.36 0.82
N ALA A 77 3.48 -4.86 -0.13
CA ALA A 77 3.18 -4.76 -1.56
C ALA A 77 1.87 -5.47 -1.91
N ASN A 78 1.65 -6.67 -1.38
CA ASN A 78 0.44 -7.45 -1.61
C ASN A 78 -0.79 -6.78 -0.99
N LYS A 79 -0.67 -6.25 0.24
CA LYS A 79 -1.75 -5.50 0.88
C LYS A 79 -2.09 -4.22 0.10
N LEU A 80 -1.07 -3.51 -0.40
CA LEU A 80 -1.24 -2.31 -1.22
C LEU A 80 -1.95 -2.64 -2.54
N PHE A 81 -1.47 -3.68 -3.25
CA PHE A 81 -2.04 -4.16 -4.50
C PHE A 81 -3.54 -4.45 -4.37
N ARG A 82 -3.92 -5.23 -3.35
CA ARG A 82 -5.33 -5.55 -3.06
C ARG A 82 -6.14 -4.32 -2.66
N THR A 83 -5.59 -3.46 -1.80
CA THR A 83 -6.28 -2.24 -1.34
C THR A 83 -6.53 -1.27 -2.49
N TRP A 84 -5.61 -1.19 -3.45
CA TRP A 84 -5.74 -0.31 -4.62
C TRP A 84 -6.57 -0.95 -5.72
N GLY A 85 -6.79 -2.26 -5.70
CA GLY A 85 -7.57 -2.99 -6.69
C GLY A 85 -6.93 -2.97 -8.07
N ILE A 86 -5.59 -3.04 -8.11
CA ILE A 86 -4.83 -3.06 -9.35
C ILE A 86 -5.17 -4.34 -10.11
N GLY A 87 -5.51 -4.24 -11.40
CA GLY A 87 -5.92 -5.38 -12.23
C GLY A 87 -7.39 -5.81 -12.06
N GLY A 88 -8.18 -5.11 -11.23
CA GLY A 88 -9.61 -5.39 -11.04
C GLY A 88 -9.91 -6.61 -10.15
N ALA A 89 -11.20 -6.97 -10.05
CA ALA A 89 -11.69 -7.96 -9.07
C ALA A 89 -11.12 -9.38 -9.24
N GLY A 90 -10.68 -9.78 -10.44
CA GLY A 90 -10.07 -11.10 -10.65
C GLY A 90 -8.59 -11.18 -10.29
N ALA A 91 -7.90 -10.03 -10.20
CA ALA A 91 -6.47 -9.98 -9.91
C ALA A 91 -6.17 -10.10 -8.40
N SER A 92 -7.10 -9.66 -7.54
CA SER A 92 -6.97 -9.80 -6.08
C SER A 92 -7.09 -11.23 -5.57
N ASP A 93 -7.73 -12.11 -6.35
CA ASP A 93 -8.17 -13.44 -5.91
C ASP A 93 -7.21 -14.55 -6.41
N SER A 94 -6.26 -14.21 -7.29
CA SER A 94 -5.40 -15.15 -8.01
C SER A 94 -3.93 -15.16 -7.55
N TRP A 95 -3.57 -14.38 -6.53
CA TRP A 95 -2.20 -14.22 -6.01
C TRP A 95 -2.12 -14.44 -4.50
#